data_AF-A0A2M7NFY2-F1
#
_entry.id   AF-A0A2M7NFY2-F1
#
_cell.length_a   1.000
_cell.length_b   1.000
_cell.length_c   1.000
_cell.angle_alpha   90.00
_cell.angle_beta   90.00
_cell.angle_gamma   90.00
#
_symmetry.space_group_name_H-M   'P 1'
#
loop_
_entity.id
_entity.type
_entity.pdbx_description
1 polymer ?
#
loop_
_entity_poly.entity_id
_entity_poly.type
_entity_poly.pdbx_seq_one_letter_code
_entity_poly.pdbx_strand_id
1 'polypeptide(L)'
;MENENNIPQTSIGLTPTDEFANLRQEGYSVEFGNTLNGAWDLIKPCLAQLISYTLFCFFADLTLSFIIPQIVSFLGDLGYLVGTIVNLTLVSALLAGFYSFFEKVYKKDKFDFHNLFDGFQHIGQLALHQILVVIMVILPFLSLFFLAQEFGINQTVDIFDIETYEKFTILFYVIFTIPSLLVFTLYIFVPILIVVTRMNFWSAMEVSRKLVLGNFIGVFGFVIGFTLINIVGLLFLGIGTLFTIPFTFAATFVLYTKLIEKNGGGTDFGGDFYSDENAPLDAF
;
A
#
# COMPACT_ATOMS: atom_id res chain seq x y z
N MET A 1 -43.64 15.33 -43.95
CA MET A 1 -44.01 15.56 -42.54
C MET A 1 -43.38 14.43 -41.77
N GLU A 2 -42.51 14.80 -40.82
CA GLU A 2 -41.51 13.96 -40.15
C GLU A 2 -42.05 12.66 -39.58
N ASN A 3 -41.19 11.63 -39.57
CA ASN A 3 -41.26 10.60 -38.55
C ASN A 3 -39.86 10.46 -37.96
N GLU A 4 -39.72 10.93 -36.72
CA GLU A 4 -38.48 11.04 -35.98
C GLU A 4 -37.84 9.67 -35.70
N ASN A 5 -36.52 9.65 -35.87
CA ASN A 5 -35.49 8.81 -35.26
C ASN A 5 -35.96 7.82 -34.17
N ASN A 6 -36.03 6.55 -34.52
CA ASN A 6 -36.04 5.46 -33.54
C ASN A 6 -34.62 4.88 -33.44
N ILE A 7 -33.74 5.56 -32.70
CA ILE A 7 -32.45 4.99 -32.28
C ILE A 7 -32.74 4.15 -31.04
N PRO A 8 -32.38 2.86 -30.99
CA PRO A 8 -32.49 2.10 -29.76
C PRO A 8 -31.57 2.74 -28.72
N GLN A 9 -32.17 3.38 -27.71
CA GLN A 9 -31.44 3.77 -26.50
C GLN A 9 -30.91 2.50 -25.85
N THR A 10 -29.65 2.20 -26.12
CA THR A 10 -28.90 1.25 -25.29
C THR A 10 -28.63 2.01 -24.01
N SER A 11 -29.54 1.89 -23.04
CA SER A 11 -29.27 2.38 -21.69
C SER A 11 -28.05 1.62 -21.18
N ILE A 12 -26.88 2.26 -21.25
CA ILE A 12 -25.71 1.91 -20.44
C ILE A 12 -26.04 2.35 -19.00
N GLY A 13 -27.12 1.79 -18.47
CA GLY A 13 -27.52 1.88 -17.09
C GLY A 13 -27.24 0.52 -16.51
N LEU A 14 -26.12 0.39 -15.80
CA LEU A 14 -25.93 -0.71 -14.86
C LEU A 14 -27.02 -0.53 -13.81
N THR A 15 -28.15 -1.24 -13.96
CA THR A 15 -29.18 -1.27 -12.91
C THR A 15 -28.59 -2.02 -11.71
N PRO A 16 -28.42 -1.36 -10.55
CA PRO A 16 -27.80 -1.97 -9.38
C PRO A 16 -28.82 -2.83 -8.64
N THR A 17 -29.24 -3.94 -9.25
CA THR A 17 -30.16 -4.86 -8.58
C THR A 17 -29.85 -6.29 -9.01
N ASP A 18 -29.60 -7.13 -8.00
CA ASP A 18 -29.38 -8.58 -7.99
C ASP A 18 -27.92 -9.07 -8.13
N GLU A 19 -27.12 -8.58 -9.07
CA GLU A 19 -25.71 -9.05 -9.21
C GLU A 19 -24.82 -8.56 -8.05
N PHE A 20 -24.94 -7.28 -7.68
CA PHE A 20 -24.25 -6.68 -6.52
C PHE A 20 -24.75 -7.24 -5.17
N ALA A 21 -26.01 -7.69 -5.10
CA ALA A 21 -26.56 -8.27 -3.89
C ALA A 21 -25.96 -9.66 -3.58
N ASN A 22 -25.66 -10.45 -4.62
CA ASN A 22 -25.01 -11.75 -4.49
C ASN A 22 -23.51 -11.63 -4.15
N LEU A 23 -22.82 -10.61 -4.66
CA LEU A 23 -21.41 -10.35 -4.34
C LEU A 23 -21.17 -10.00 -2.85
N ARG A 24 -22.19 -9.44 -2.16
CA ARG A 24 -22.17 -9.14 -0.72
C ARG A 24 -22.32 -10.36 0.19
N GLN A 25 -23.01 -11.41 -0.28
CA GLN A 25 -23.28 -12.59 0.57
C GLN A 25 -22.13 -13.60 0.58
N GLU A 26 -21.36 -13.72 -0.50
CA GLU A 26 -20.35 -14.77 -0.57
C GLU A 26 -19.02 -14.40 0.10
N GLY A 27 -18.73 -13.09 0.28
CA GLY A 27 -17.42 -12.63 0.73
C GLY A 27 -16.33 -13.00 -0.28
N TYR A 28 -15.47 -12.08 -0.70
CA TYR A 28 -14.36 -12.52 -1.53
C TYR A 28 -13.40 -13.37 -0.69
N SER A 29 -13.42 -14.69 -0.89
CA SER A 29 -12.29 -15.52 -0.52
C SER A 29 -11.17 -15.18 -1.49
N VAL A 30 -10.17 -14.41 -1.05
CA VAL A 30 -8.99 -14.16 -1.88
C VAL A 30 -8.39 -15.51 -2.27
N GLU A 31 -8.51 -15.88 -3.54
CA GLU A 31 -7.93 -17.10 -4.07
C GLU A 31 -6.42 -16.92 -4.20
N PHE A 32 -5.73 -17.08 -3.07
CA PHE A 32 -4.32 -16.77 -2.92
C PHE A 32 -3.47 -17.44 -4.02
N GLY A 33 -3.76 -18.70 -4.36
CA GLY A 33 -3.09 -19.42 -5.45
C GLY A 33 -3.25 -18.74 -6.82
N ASN A 34 -4.45 -18.29 -7.17
CA ASN A 34 -4.69 -17.62 -8.45
C ASN A 34 -4.05 -16.23 -8.48
N THR A 35 -3.91 -15.55 -7.35
CA THR A 35 -3.20 -14.26 -7.26
C THR A 35 -1.69 -14.45 -7.40
N LEU A 36 -1.12 -15.51 -6.80
CA LEU A 36 0.29 -15.86 -6.96
C LEU A 36 0.63 -16.22 -8.42
N ASN A 37 -0.21 -17.01 -9.07
CA ASN A 37 -0.02 -17.37 -10.47
C ASN A 37 -0.09 -16.13 -11.38
N GLY A 38 -1.07 -15.25 -11.17
CA GLY A 38 -1.17 -13.99 -11.91
C GLY A 38 0.05 -13.09 -11.67
N ALA A 39 0.54 -13.00 -10.43
CA ALA A 39 1.75 -12.24 -10.11
C ALA A 39 2.98 -12.81 -10.81
N TRP A 40 3.13 -14.14 -10.83
CA TRP A 40 4.22 -14.82 -11.53
C TRP A 40 4.16 -14.58 -13.04
N ASP A 41 2.97 -14.70 -13.63
CA ASP A 41 2.76 -14.46 -15.06
C ASP A 41 3.07 -13.01 -15.46
N LEU A 42 2.80 -12.06 -14.55
CA LEU A 42 3.11 -10.64 -14.74
C LEU A 42 4.62 -10.35 -14.70
N ILE A 43 5.38 -10.97 -13.78
CA ILE A 43 6.81 -10.65 -13.59
C ILE A 43 7.77 -11.52 -14.39
N LYS A 44 7.40 -12.77 -14.73
CA LYS A 44 8.31 -13.70 -15.41
C LYS A 44 8.93 -13.14 -16.71
N PRO A 45 8.26 -12.32 -17.54
CA PRO A 45 8.86 -11.80 -18.78
C PRO A 45 9.89 -10.70 -18.53
N CYS A 46 9.82 -10.03 -17.37
CA CYS A 46 10.61 -8.84 -17.04
C CYS A 46 11.43 -9.01 -15.75
N LEU A 47 11.58 -10.25 -15.26
CA LEU A 47 12.15 -10.57 -13.96
C LEU A 47 13.53 -9.95 -13.72
N ALA A 48 14.41 -9.98 -14.74
CA ALA A 48 15.75 -9.42 -14.63
C ALA A 48 15.75 -7.90 -14.41
N GLN A 49 14.85 -7.17 -15.06
CA GLN A 49 14.69 -5.72 -14.86
C GLN A 49 14.19 -5.43 -13.45
N LEU A 50 13.21 -6.20 -12.98
CA LEU A 50 12.63 -6.05 -11.65
C LEU A 50 13.66 -6.35 -10.54
N ILE A 51 14.42 -7.44 -10.66
CA ILE A 51 15.51 -7.77 -9.70
C ILE A 51 16.56 -6.66 -9.68
N SER A 52 16.95 -6.16 -10.86
CA SER A 52 17.93 -5.07 -10.97
C SER A 52 17.42 -3.79 -10.30
N TYR A 53 16.13 -3.50 -10.45
CA TYR A 53 15.50 -2.35 -9.81
C TYR A 53 15.35 -2.54 -8.30
N THR A 54 15.01 -3.74 -7.82
CA THR A 54 14.99 -4.04 -6.38
C THR A 54 16.37 -3.85 -5.75
N LEU A 55 17.44 -4.29 -6.43
CA LEU A 55 18.81 -4.08 -5.99
C LEU A 55 19.15 -2.57 -5.96
N PHE A 56 18.73 -1.82 -6.97
CA PHE A 56 18.87 -0.37 -6.99
C PHE A 56 18.13 0.30 -5.81
N CYS A 57 16.87 -0.07 -5.55
CA CYS A 57 16.09 0.44 -4.42
C CYS A 57 16.78 0.15 -3.09
N PHE A 58 17.35 -1.05 -2.91
CA PHE A 58 18.09 -1.42 -1.72
C PHE A 58 19.33 -0.52 -1.50
N PHE A 59 20.16 -0.33 -2.53
CA PHE A 59 21.32 0.56 -2.43
C PHE A 59 20.92 2.03 -2.25
N ALA A 60 19.83 2.47 -2.87
CA ALA A 60 19.28 3.80 -2.68
C ALA A 60 18.86 4.01 -1.22
N ASP A 61 18.12 3.06 -0.64
CA ASP A 61 17.68 3.11 0.76
C ASP A 61 18.87 3.11 1.74
N LEU A 62 19.87 2.26 1.50
CA LEU A 62 21.11 2.29 2.28
C LEU A 62 21.79 3.66 2.20
N THR A 63 21.94 4.20 0.99
CA THR A 63 22.59 5.50 0.75
C THR A 63 21.83 6.63 1.45
N LEU A 64 20.51 6.66 1.33
CA LEU A 64 19.65 7.66 1.99
C LEU A 64 19.75 7.55 3.51
N SER A 65 19.78 6.33 4.05
CA SER A 65 19.93 6.08 5.49
C SER A 65 21.26 6.59 6.06
N PHE A 66 22.33 6.61 5.27
CA PHE A 66 23.60 7.23 5.68
C PHE A 66 23.61 8.75 5.53
N ILE A 67 23.03 9.28 4.44
CA ILE A 67 23.13 10.71 4.10
C ILE A 67 22.17 11.56 4.94
N ILE A 68 20.91 11.14 5.10
CA ILE A 68 19.86 11.95 5.73
C ILE A 68 20.24 12.36 7.16
N PRO A 69 20.69 11.47 8.06
CA PRO A 69 21.09 11.83 9.42
C PRO A 69 22.16 12.92 9.47
N GLN A 70 23.13 12.90 8.53
CA GLN A 70 24.21 13.89 8.47
C GLN A 70 23.71 15.28 8.07
N ILE A 71 22.65 15.35 7.26
CA ILE A 71 22.04 16.62 6.84
C ILE A 71 21.15 17.17 7.96
N VAL A 72 20.33 16.31 8.56
CA VAL A 72 19.31 16.75 9.52
C VAL A 72 19.85 16.96 10.93
N SER A 73 21.02 16.41 11.28
CA SER A 73 21.65 16.63 12.59
C SER A 73 21.89 18.11 12.89
N PHE A 74 22.09 18.95 11.86
CA PHE A 74 22.24 20.41 12.02
C PHE A 74 20.93 21.12 12.40
N LEU A 75 19.77 20.46 12.24
CA LEU A 75 18.44 21.01 12.49
C LEU A 75 17.84 20.53 13.83
N GLY A 76 18.59 19.76 14.63
CA GLY A 76 18.13 19.20 15.90
C GLY A 76 17.01 18.16 15.75
N ASP A 77 16.23 17.94 16.81
CA ASP A 77 15.19 16.89 16.87
C ASP A 77 14.11 17.04 15.79
N LEU A 78 13.69 18.28 15.50
CA LEU A 78 12.74 18.56 14.41
C LEU A 78 13.31 18.17 13.04
N GLY A 79 14.63 18.29 12.87
CA GLY A 79 15.35 17.81 11.71
C GLY A 79 15.16 16.32 11.46
N TYR A 80 15.31 15.50 12.48
CA TYR A 80 15.15 14.04 12.36
C TYR A 80 13.75 13.63 11.93
N LEU A 81 12.71 14.32 12.43
CA LEU A 81 11.34 14.07 11.99
C LEU A 81 11.16 14.39 10.50
N VAL A 82 11.62 15.56 10.06
CA VAL A 82 11.56 15.97 8.65
C VAL A 82 12.35 15.00 7.77
N GLY A 83 13.57 14.63 8.19
CA GLY A 83 14.41 13.66 7.48
C GLY A 83 13.75 12.30 7.35
N THR A 84 13.05 11.83 8.38
CA THR A 84 12.29 10.58 8.35
C THR A 84 11.18 10.62 7.30
N ILE A 85 10.39 11.69 7.27
CA ILE A 85 9.30 11.86 6.29
C ILE A 85 9.87 11.93 4.86
N VAL A 86 10.98 12.64 4.66
CA VAL A 86 11.67 12.69 3.37
C VAL A 86 12.15 11.30 2.96
N ASN A 87 12.78 10.54 3.86
CA ASN A 87 13.24 9.18 3.57
C ASN A 87 12.07 8.27 3.16
N LEU A 88 11.02 8.23 3.97
CA LEU A 88 9.82 7.43 3.69
C LEU A 88 9.18 7.82 2.36
N THR A 89 9.15 9.11 2.04
CA THR A 89 8.62 9.61 0.77
C THR A 89 9.45 9.11 -0.41
N LEU A 90 10.78 9.25 -0.35
CA LEU A 90 11.68 8.83 -1.43
C LEU A 90 11.62 7.31 -1.64
N VAL A 91 11.65 6.53 -0.56
CA VAL A 91 11.48 5.06 -0.63
C VAL A 91 10.12 4.70 -1.20
N SER A 92 9.05 5.37 -0.78
CA SER A 92 7.71 5.10 -1.33
C SER A 92 7.59 5.44 -2.81
N ALA A 93 8.23 6.51 -3.28
CA ALA A 93 8.25 6.88 -4.71
C ALA A 93 9.02 5.84 -5.53
N LEU A 94 10.16 5.37 -5.03
CA LEU A 94 10.91 4.26 -5.65
C LEU A 94 10.05 3.01 -5.75
N LEU A 95 9.44 2.58 -4.64
CA LEU A 95 8.64 1.37 -4.61
C LEU A 95 7.34 1.48 -5.42
N ALA A 96 6.69 2.64 -5.44
CA ALA A 96 5.50 2.86 -6.26
C ALA A 96 5.79 2.79 -7.77
N GLY A 97 7.06 2.95 -8.15
CA GLY A 97 7.58 2.66 -9.47
C GLY A 97 7.27 1.27 -10.02
N PHE A 98 7.21 0.25 -9.16
CA PHE A 98 6.75 -1.09 -9.54
C PHE A 98 5.32 -1.05 -10.11
N TYR A 99 4.42 -0.28 -9.49
CA TYR A 99 3.04 -0.18 -9.94
C TYR A 99 2.90 0.58 -11.25
N SER A 100 3.69 1.66 -11.46
CA SER A 100 3.76 2.31 -12.78
C SER A 100 4.18 1.35 -13.87
N PHE A 101 5.16 0.50 -13.58
CA PHE A 101 5.66 -0.48 -14.53
C PHE A 101 4.62 -1.57 -14.81
N PHE A 102 3.98 -2.11 -13.76
CA PHE A 102 2.96 -3.15 -13.91
C PHE A 102 1.72 -2.67 -14.65
N GLU A 103 1.31 -1.41 -14.47
CA GLU A 103 0.25 -0.81 -15.30
C GLU A 103 0.56 -0.95 -16.80
N LYS A 104 1.78 -0.61 -17.22
CA LYS A 104 2.19 -0.68 -18.64
C LYS A 104 2.24 -2.11 -19.15
N VAL A 105 2.81 -3.03 -18.35
CA VAL A 105 2.83 -4.46 -18.69
C VAL A 105 1.41 -5.00 -18.82
N TYR A 106 0.51 -4.63 -17.91
CA TYR A 106 -0.89 -5.03 -17.93
C TYR A 106 -1.64 -4.51 -19.17
N LYS A 107 -1.42 -3.24 -19.53
CA LYS A 107 -1.97 -2.60 -20.74
C LYS A 107 -1.35 -3.11 -22.04
N LYS A 108 -0.32 -3.97 -21.98
CA LYS A 108 0.49 -4.44 -23.12
C LYS A 108 1.14 -3.29 -23.90
N ASP A 109 1.42 -2.19 -23.19
CA ASP A 109 2.13 -1.05 -23.74
C ASP A 109 3.65 -1.33 -23.83
N LYS A 110 4.35 -0.51 -24.61
CA LYS A 110 5.82 -0.53 -24.59
C LYS A 110 6.30 -0.04 -23.21
N PHE A 111 7.14 -0.84 -22.57
CA PHE A 111 7.71 -0.55 -21.26
C PHE A 111 9.24 -0.54 -21.35
N ASP A 112 9.85 0.42 -20.66
CA ASP A 112 11.29 0.57 -20.51
C ASP A 112 11.67 0.61 -19.03
N PHE A 113 12.93 0.29 -18.73
CA PHE A 113 13.45 0.32 -17.36
C PHE A 113 13.26 1.69 -16.67
N HIS A 114 13.31 2.78 -17.43
CA HIS A 114 13.04 4.14 -16.93
C HIS A 114 11.65 4.28 -16.30
N ASN A 115 10.65 3.52 -16.76
CA ASN A 115 9.28 3.62 -16.23
C ASN A 115 9.16 3.13 -14.78
N LEU A 116 10.14 2.39 -14.27
CA LEU A 116 10.22 2.06 -12.84
C LEU A 116 10.47 3.30 -11.98
N PHE A 117 10.87 4.43 -12.56
CA PHE A 117 11.02 5.70 -11.83
C PHE A 117 9.79 6.61 -11.95
N ASP A 118 8.75 6.20 -12.69
CA ASP A 118 7.55 7.03 -12.90
C ASP A 118 6.77 7.29 -11.59
N GLY A 119 7.03 6.52 -10.52
CA GLY A 119 6.51 6.80 -9.17
C GLY A 119 6.92 8.17 -8.62
N PHE A 120 8.08 8.70 -9.04
CA PHE A 120 8.53 10.05 -8.66
C PHE A 120 7.67 11.17 -9.25
N GLN A 121 6.93 10.92 -10.33
CA GLN A 121 5.99 11.91 -10.88
C GLN A 121 4.87 12.24 -9.88
N HIS A 122 4.62 11.34 -8.92
CA HIS A 122 3.57 11.47 -7.90
C HIS A 122 4.13 11.73 -6.50
N ILE A 123 5.41 12.12 -6.39
CA ILE A 123 6.11 12.26 -5.10
C ILE A 123 5.37 13.18 -4.13
N GLY A 124 4.71 14.24 -4.62
CA GLY A 124 3.92 15.14 -3.77
C GLY A 124 2.72 14.45 -3.11
N GLN A 125 1.96 13.65 -3.86
CA GLN A 125 0.82 12.90 -3.33
C GLN A 125 1.29 11.77 -2.41
N LEU A 126 2.38 11.10 -2.76
CA LEU A 126 2.99 10.08 -1.90
C LEU A 126 3.53 10.68 -0.60
N ALA A 127 4.12 11.87 -0.62
CA ALA A 127 4.58 12.58 0.58
C ALA A 127 3.42 12.90 1.53
N LEU A 128 2.31 13.40 1.01
CA LEU A 128 1.10 13.69 1.79
C LEU A 128 0.53 12.41 2.42
N HIS A 129 0.51 11.31 1.67
CA HIS A 129 0.17 10.00 2.22
C HIS A 129 1.12 9.57 3.34
N GLN A 130 2.44 9.72 3.17
CA GLN A 130 3.41 9.36 4.22
C GLN A 130 3.27 10.19 5.48
N ILE A 131 2.98 11.50 5.36
CA ILE A 131 2.70 12.34 6.53
C ILE A 131 1.51 11.79 7.32
N LEU A 132 0.42 11.42 6.63
CA LEU A 132 -0.75 10.85 7.30
C LEU A 132 -0.46 9.49 7.94
N VAL A 133 0.26 8.61 7.25
CA VAL A 133 0.67 7.32 7.81
C VAL A 133 1.55 7.50 9.04
N VAL A 134 2.53 8.42 8.98
CA VAL A 134 3.39 8.76 10.12
C VAL A 134 2.56 9.29 11.28
N ILE A 135 1.56 10.15 11.04
CA ILE A 135 0.65 10.62 12.11
C ILE A 135 -0.15 9.46 12.70
N MET A 136 -0.72 8.58 11.86
CA MET A 136 -1.51 7.42 12.29
C MET A 136 -0.70 6.41 13.10
N VAL A 137 0.60 6.28 12.82
CA VAL A 137 1.51 5.40 13.56
C VAL A 137 2.06 6.11 14.80
N ILE A 138 2.66 7.30 14.66
CA ILE A 138 3.33 8.00 15.75
C ILE A 138 2.37 8.47 16.85
N LEU A 139 1.16 8.96 16.54
CA LEU A 139 0.25 9.47 17.58
C LEU A 139 -0.10 8.41 18.64
N PRO A 140 -0.47 7.16 18.26
CA PRO A 140 -0.60 6.08 19.21
C PRO A 140 0.67 5.82 20.03
N PHE A 141 1.85 5.75 19.39
CA PHE A 141 3.14 5.57 20.07
C PHE A 141 3.43 6.67 21.09
N LEU A 142 3.19 7.92 20.71
CA LEU A 142 3.42 9.10 21.54
C LEU A 142 2.46 9.13 22.73
N SER A 143 1.18 8.84 22.51
CA SER A 143 0.15 8.78 23.57
C SER A 143 0.52 7.74 24.63
N LEU A 144 1.00 6.57 24.21
CA LEU A 144 1.40 5.51 25.13
C LEU A 144 2.73 5.79 25.82
N PHE A 145 3.68 6.44 25.13
CA PHE A 145 4.92 6.90 25.75
C PHE A 145 4.62 7.84 26.93
N PHE A 146 3.74 8.82 26.75
CA PHE A 146 3.31 9.69 27.84
C PHE A 146 2.57 8.94 28.96
N LEU A 147 1.72 7.98 28.62
CA LEU A 147 1.05 7.13 29.61
C LEU A 147 2.07 6.31 30.44
N ALA A 148 3.10 5.77 29.79
CA ALA A 148 4.15 5.01 30.46
C ALA A 148 5.00 5.88 31.41
N GLN A 149 5.30 7.13 31.02
CA GLN A 149 5.99 8.09 31.89
C GLN A 149 5.13 8.45 33.12
N GLU A 150 3.84 8.73 32.92
CA GLU A 150 2.90 9.02 34.01
C GLU A 150 2.75 7.83 34.98
N PHE A 151 2.72 6.59 34.45
CA PHE A 151 2.70 5.39 35.27
C PHE A 151 3.99 5.21 36.08
N GLY A 152 5.15 5.53 35.49
CA GLY A 152 6.46 5.50 36.14
C GLY A 152 6.66 6.56 37.21
N ILE A 153 6.00 7.72 37.09
CA ILE A 153 6.04 8.81 38.09
C ILE A 153 5.18 8.48 39.32
N ASN A 154 4.11 7.68 39.14
CA ASN A 154 3.08 7.43 40.18
C ASN A 154 3.27 6.16 41.00
N GLN A 155 4.34 5.37 40.78
CA GLN A 155 4.66 4.20 41.60
C GLN A 155 6.08 4.25 42.15
N THR A 156 6.24 3.86 43.42
CA THR A 156 7.51 3.38 44.02
C THR A 156 7.90 2.00 43.47
N VAL A 157 7.69 1.78 42.17
CA VAL A 157 8.20 0.61 41.46
C VAL A 157 9.58 0.99 40.97
N ASP A 158 10.57 0.20 41.35
CA ASP A 158 11.94 0.34 40.87
C ASP A 158 11.96 -0.09 39.39
N ILE A 159 11.53 0.81 38.51
CA ILE A 159 11.51 0.64 37.04
C ILE A 159 12.92 0.44 36.46
N PHE A 160 13.96 0.47 37.29
CA PHE A 160 15.34 0.13 36.97
C PHE A 160 15.67 -1.36 37.14
N ASP A 161 14.72 -2.21 37.55
CA ASP A 161 14.85 -3.64 37.31
C ASP A 161 14.80 -3.90 35.79
N ILE A 162 16.01 -4.12 35.24
CA ILE A 162 16.26 -4.29 33.81
C ILE A 162 15.35 -5.37 33.22
N GLU A 163 15.04 -6.43 33.96
CA GLU A 163 14.19 -7.53 33.51
C GLU A 163 12.73 -7.07 33.27
N THR A 164 12.21 -6.23 34.16
CA THR A 164 10.85 -5.68 34.04
C THR A 164 10.76 -4.68 32.88
N TYR A 165 11.79 -3.83 32.72
CA TYR A 165 11.87 -2.88 31.61
C TYR A 165 11.96 -3.55 30.23
N GLU A 166 12.75 -4.61 30.10
CA GLU A 166 12.87 -5.38 28.84
C GLU A 166 11.56 -6.06 28.45
N LYS A 167 10.86 -6.69 29.41
CA LYS A 167 9.55 -7.31 29.15
C LYS A 167 8.49 -6.29 28.74
N PHE A 168 8.48 -5.13 29.39
CA PHE A 168 7.56 -4.04 29.06
C PHE A 168 7.84 -3.52 27.64
N THR A 169 9.11 -3.30 27.31
CA THR A 169 9.55 -2.87 25.97
C THR A 169 9.11 -3.85 24.87
N ILE A 170 9.29 -5.16 25.07
CA ILE A 170 8.84 -6.18 24.10
C ILE A 170 7.32 -6.17 23.95
N LEU A 171 6.57 -6.11 25.07
CA LEU A 171 5.11 -6.04 25.03
C LEU A 171 4.62 -4.81 24.26
N PHE A 172 5.30 -3.67 24.40
CA PHE A 172 5.02 -2.45 23.65
C PHE A 172 5.20 -2.64 22.15
N TYR A 173 6.32 -3.21 21.71
CA TYR A 173 6.55 -3.48 20.29
C TYR A 173 5.46 -4.39 19.69
N VAL A 174 5.02 -5.41 20.43
CA VAL A 174 3.94 -6.30 19.98
C VAL A 174 2.60 -5.56 19.89
N ILE A 175 2.25 -4.78 20.91
CA ILE A 175 0.99 -4.01 20.96
C ILE A 175 0.91 -3.02 19.80
N PHE A 176 2.02 -2.45 19.33
CA PHE A 176 2.01 -1.52 18.20
C PHE A 176 2.10 -2.16 16.82
N THR A 177 2.81 -3.29 16.72
CA THR A 177 2.95 -3.99 15.45
C THR A 177 1.57 -4.38 14.90
N ILE A 178 0.64 -4.81 15.76
CA ILE A 178 -0.70 -5.25 15.34
C ILE A 178 -1.54 -4.09 14.75
N PRO A 179 -1.77 -2.96 15.45
CA PRO A 179 -2.45 -1.79 14.87
C PRO A 179 -1.77 -1.25 13.63
N SER A 180 -0.44 -1.16 13.60
CA SER A 180 0.29 -0.70 12.42
C SER A 180 0.02 -1.61 11.21
N LEU A 181 -0.02 -2.92 11.42
CA LEU A 181 -0.34 -3.88 10.36
C LEU A 181 -1.80 -3.76 9.88
N LEU A 182 -2.74 -3.46 10.78
CA LEU A 182 -4.14 -3.17 10.43
C LEU A 182 -4.25 -1.90 9.58
N VAL A 183 -3.58 -0.81 9.98
CA VAL A 183 -3.52 0.44 9.21
C VAL A 183 -2.89 0.19 7.83
N PHE A 184 -1.77 -0.54 7.78
CA PHE A 184 -1.14 -0.93 6.53
C PHE A 184 -2.11 -1.71 5.62
N THR A 185 -2.85 -2.67 6.19
CA THR A 185 -3.84 -3.45 5.45
C THR A 185 -4.92 -2.57 4.83
N LEU A 186 -5.49 -1.62 5.59
CA LEU A 186 -6.52 -0.71 5.10
C LEU A 186 -6.04 0.20 3.95
N TYR A 187 -4.75 0.54 3.94
CA TYR A 187 -4.16 1.49 3.01
C TYR A 187 -3.18 0.86 2.00
N ILE A 188 -3.19 -0.46 1.86
CA ILE A 188 -2.26 -1.19 0.98
C ILE A 188 -2.38 -0.78 -0.50
N PHE A 189 -3.57 -0.39 -0.95
CA PHE A 189 -3.82 -0.01 -2.34
C PHE A 189 -3.56 1.48 -2.62
N VAL A 190 -3.27 2.29 -1.60
CA VAL A 190 -3.09 3.74 -1.77
C VAL A 190 -1.98 4.09 -2.77
N PRO A 191 -0.78 3.47 -2.75
CA PRO A 191 0.24 3.76 -3.74
C PRO A 191 -0.19 3.42 -5.18
N ILE A 192 -0.97 2.34 -5.37
CA ILE A 192 -1.53 1.98 -6.67
C ILE A 192 -2.53 3.06 -7.11
N LEU A 193 -3.43 3.47 -6.22
CA LEU A 193 -4.45 4.47 -6.53
C LEU A 193 -3.86 5.85 -6.86
N ILE A 194 -2.79 6.24 -6.16
CA ILE A 194 -2.07 7.48 -6.47
C ILE A 194 -1.37 7.37 -7.82
N VAL A 195 -0.64 6.28 -8.07
CA VAL A 195 0.27 6.21 -9.23
C VAL A 195 -0.43 5.76 -10.50
N VAL A 196 -1.32 4.78 -10.42
CA VAL A 196 -1.97 4.16 -11.60
C VAL A 196 -3.23 4.90 -11.95
N THR A 197 -4.13 5.11 -10.98
CA THR A 197 -5.39 5.85 -11.20
C THR A 197 -5.25 7.36 -11.04
N ARG A 198 -4.04 7.85 -10.76
CA ARG A 198 -3.71 9.30 -10.67
C ARG A 198 -4.57 10.08 -9.67
N MET A 199 -5.03 9.41 -8.59
CA MET A 199 -5.85 10.04 -7.56
C MET A 199 -5.03 10.96 -6.65
N ASN A 200 -5.69 11.98 -6.09
CA ASN A 200 -5.14 12.67 -4.93
C ASN A 200 -5.04 11.69 -3.74
N PHE A 201 -4.10 11.95 -2.83
CA PHE A 201 -3.79 11.03 -1.72
C PHE A 201 -4.99 10.76 -0.81
N TRP A 202 -5.85 11.75 -0.55
CA TRP A 202 -6.98 11.60 0.36
C TRP A 202 -8.05 10.69 -0.25
N SER A 203 -8.47 10.96 -1.48
CA SER A 203 -9.41 10.11 -2.21
C SER A 203 -8.87 8.69 -2.36
N ALA A 204 -7.57 8.54 -2.65
CA ALA A 204 -6.90 7.23 -2.70
C ALA A 204 -7.00 6.47 -1.36
N MET A 205 -6.80 7.15 -0.22
CA MET A 205 -6.96 6.52 1.09
C MET A 205 -8.40 6.09 1.37
N GLU A 206 -9.39 6.91 1.02
CA GLU A 206 -10.80 6.57 1.23
C GLU A 206 -11.22 5.36 0.38
N VAL A 207 -10.84 5.36 -0.90
CA VAL A 207 -11.12 4.25 -1.82
C VAL A 207 -10.43 2.98 -1.34
N SER A 208 -9.15 3.04 -0.97
CA SER A 208 -8.44 1.87 -0.42
C SER A 208 -9.15 1.32 0.81
N ARG A 209 -9.51 2.19 1.76
CA ARG A 209 -10.20 1.76 2.99
C ARG A 209 -11.54 1.08 2.69
N LYS A 210 -12.37 1.67 1.81
CA LYS A 210 -13.68 1.09 1.43
C LYS A 210 -13.51 -0.26 0.74
N LEU A 211 -12.60 -0.33 -0.23
CA LEU A 211 -12.29 -1.56 -0.98
C LEU A 211 -11.79 -2.68 -0.07
N VAL A 212 -10.88 -2.35 0.86
CA VAL A 212 -10.33 -3.31 1.82
C VAL A 212 -11.39 -3.74 2.83
N LEU A 213 -12.22 -2.85 3.37
CA LEU A 213 -13.24 -3.22 4.35
C LEU A 213 -14.27 -4.21 3.77
N GLY A 214 -14.67 -4.05 2.51
CA GLY A 214 -15.54 -5.02 1.82
C GLY A 214 -14.90 -6.40 1.61
N ASN A 215 -13.57 -6.51 1.71
CA ASN A 215 -12.79 -7.73 1.44
C ASN A 215 -11.79 -8.05 2.55
N PHE A 216 -12.06 -7.59 3.79
CA PHE A 216 -11.03 -7.41 4.82
C PHE A 216 -10.27 -8.69 5.16
N ILE A 217 -10.99 -9.80 5.42
CA ILE A 217 -10.37 -11.07 5.82
C ILE A 217 -9.41 -11.58 4.74
N GLY A 218 -9.82 -11.48 3.47
CA GLY A 218 -8.99 -11.91 2.35
C GLY A 218 -7.74 -11.05 2.18
N VAL A 219 -7.90 -9.72 2.21
CA VAL A 219 -6.76 -8.79 2.07
C VAL A 219 -5.81 -8.91 3.28
N PHE A 220 -6.35 -9.03 4.50
CA PHE A 220 -5.54 -9.22 5.69
C PHE A 220 -4.75 -10.54 5.66
N GLY A 221 -5.39 -11.64 5.27
CA GLY A 221 -4.71 -12.92 5.04
C GLY A 221 -3.61 -12.83 3.99
N PHE A 222 -3.86 -12.08 2.91
CA PHE A 222 -2.86 -11.78 1.88
C PHE A 222 -1.65 -11.02 2.47
N VAL A 223 -1.89 -9.97 3.26
CA VAL A 223 -0.82 -9.19 3.92
C VAL A 223 0.03 -10.08 4.83
N ILE A 224 -0.60 -10.91 5.65
CA ILE A 224 0.10 -11.85 6.53
C ILE A 224 0.95 -12.83 5.70
N GLY A 225 0.36 -13.45 4.67
CA GLY A 225 1.06 -14.42 3.82
C GLY A 225 2.29 -13.82 3.14
N PHE A 226 2.16 -12.64 2.53
CA PHE A 226 3.30 -11.97 1.89
C PHE A 226 4.31 -11.41 2.88
N THR A 227 3.89 -10.98 4.08
CA THR A 227 4.82 -10.59 5.15
C THR A 227 5.71 -11.77 5.53
N LEU A 228 5.13 -12.96 5.73
CA LEU A 228 5.89 -14.17 6.04
C LEU A 228 6.84 -14.57 4.90
N ILE A 229 6.40 -14.49 3.64
CA ILE A 229 7.27 -14.76 2.47
C ILE A 229 8.47 -13.79 2.45
N ASN A 230 8.25 -12.50 2.71
CA ASN A 230 9.34 -11.51 2.74
C ASN A 230 10.28 -11.71 3.94
N ILE A 231 9.77 -12.14 5.10
CA ILE A 231 10.62 -12.52 6.25
C ILE A 231 11.50 -13.71 5.88
N VAL A 232 10.94 -14.75 5.24
CA VAL A 232 11.72 -15.90 4.76
C VAL A 232 12.79 -15.43 3.77
N GLY A 233 12.43 -14.56 2.82
CA GLY A 233 13.38 -13.96 1.88
C GLY A 233 14.51 -13.18 2.56
N LEU A 234 14.20 -12.47 3.65
CA LEU A 234 15.15 -11.72 4.46
C LEU A 234 16.13 -12.65 5.21
N LEU A 235 15.66 -13.78 5.73
CA LEU A 235 16.50 -14.75 6.45
C LEU A 235 17.61 -15.36 5.58
N PHE A 236 17.46 -15.36 4.25
CA PHE A 236 18.53 -15.72 3.30
C PHE A 236 19.47 -14.53 3.00
N LEU A 237 19.98 -13.89 4.05
CA LEU A 237 20.90 -12.72 3.99
C LEU A 237 20.38 -11.55 3.16
N GLY A 238 19.06 -11.39 3.06
CA GLY A 238 18.43 -10.41 2.19
C GLY A 238 18.50 -10.72 0.68
N ILE A 239 19.21 -11.76 0.23
CA ILE A 239 19.26 -12.11 -1.19
C ILE A 239 17.87 -12.57 -1.68
N GLY A 240 17.12 -13.26 -0.82
CA GLY A 240 15.75 -13.66 -1.13
C GLY A 240 14.81 -12.48 -1.38
N THR A 241 15.07 -11.31 -0.77
CA THR A 241 14.21 -10.13 -0.94
C THR A 241 14.31 -9.52 -2.34
N LEU A 242 15.42 -9.75 -3.05
CA LEU A 242 15.56 -9.35 -4.45
C LEU A 242 14.48 -9.96 -5.35
N PHE A 243 13.96 -11.14 -4.96
CA PHE A 243 12.84 -11.79 -5.64
C PHE A 243 11.50 -11.54 -4.95
N THR A 244 11.43 -11.63 -3.62
CA THR A 244 10.14 -11.54 -2.92
C THR A 244 9.55 -10.13 -2.98
N ILE A 245 10.36 -9.06 -3.03
CA ILE A 245 9.87 -7.68 -3.16
C ILE A 245 9.10 -7.50 -4.48
N PRO A 246 9.69 -7.67 -5.68
CA PRO A 246 8.96 -7.42 -6.92
C PRO A 246 7.77 -8.37 -7.08
N PHE A 247 7.86 -9.60 -6.57
CA PHE A 247 6.74 -10.53 -6.54
C PHE A 247 5.60 -10.06 -5.62
N THR A 248 5.91 -9.47 -4.47
CA THR A 248 4.92 -8.87 -3.56
C THR A 248 4.19 -7.71 -4.23
N PHE A 249 4.92 -6.79 -4.86
CA PHE A 249 4.31 -5.65 -5.56
C PHE A 249 3.42 -6.14 -6.73
N ALA A 250 3.87 -7.15 -7.48
CA ALA A 250 3.07 -7.73 -8.55
C ALA A 250 1.79 -8.40 -8.02
N ALA A 251 1.89 -9.13 -6.91
CA ALA A 251 0.74 -9.77 -6.30
C ALA A 251 -0.25 -8.76 -5.71
N THR A 252 0.23 -7.67 -5.13
CA THR A 252 -0.64 -6.57 -4.67
C THR A 252 -1.34 -5.90 -5.84
N PHE A 253 -0.65 -5.68 -6.96
CA PHE A 253 -1.24 -5.15 -8.18
C PHE A 253 -2.32 -6.08 -8.75
N VAL A 254 -2.03 -7.38 -8.87
CA VAL A 254 -3.01 -8.38 -9.35
C VAL A 254 -4.19 -8.54 -8.40
N LEU A 255 -3.97 -8.48 -7.08
CA LEU A 255 -5.05 -8.49 -6.11
C LEU A 255 -5.94 -7.25 -6.29
N TYR A 256 -5.34 -6.08 -6.44
CA TYR A 256 -6.07 -4.85 -6.71
C TYR A 256 -6.92 -4.97 -7.97
N THR A 257 -6.36 -5.37 -9.11
CA THR A 257 -7.14 -5.47 -10.37
C THR A 257 -8.31 -6.44 -10.24
N LYS A 258 -8.11 -7.60 -9.61
CA LYS A 258 -9.21 -8.57 -9.37
C LYS A 258 -10.32 -8.01 -8.49
N LEU A 259 -9.98 -7.27 -7.44
CA LEU A 259 -10.98 -6.67 -6.55
C LEU A 259 -11.78 -5.57 -7.24
N ILE A 260 -11.12 -4.76 -8.09
CA ILE A 260 -11.78 -3.73 -8.89
C ILE A 260 -12.73 -4.35 -9.92
N GLU A 261 -12.26 -5.35 -10.67
CA GLU A 261 -13.07 -6.06 -11.68
C GLU A 261 -14.29 -6.74 -11.04
N LYS A 262 -14.11 -7.36 -9.87
CA LYS A 262 -15.21 -7.97 -9.12
C LYS A 262 -16.28 -6.95 -8.72
N ASN A 263 -15.87 -5.71 -8.40
CA ASN A 263 -16.78 -4.64 -8.01
C ASN A 263 -17.37 -3.88 -9.22
N GLY A 264 -17.27 -4.42 -10.43
CA GLY A 264 -17.81 -3.82 -11.65
C GLY A 264 -17.00 -2.64 -12.19
N GLY A 265 -15.81 -2.40 -11.66
CA GLY A 265 -14.91 -1.36 -12.13
C GLY A 265 -14.09 -1.80 -13.35
N GLY A 266 -13.80 -0.86 -14.25
CA GLY A 266 -12.89 -1.07 -15.37
C GLY A 266 -11.41 -1.09 -14.96
N THR A 267 -10.57 -1.78 -15.73
CA THR A 267 -9.09 -1.81 -15.57
C THR A 267 -8.35 -0.99 -16.63
N ASP A 268 -9.04 -0.06 -17.29
CA ASP A 268 -8.42 0.93 -18.17
C ASP A 268 -7.64 2.01 -17.38
N PHE A 269 -7.87 2.10 -16.07
CA PHE A 269 -7.29 3.05 -15.12
C PHE A 269 -7.47 4.52 -15.57
N GLY A 270 -8.40 4.77 -16.49
CA GLY A 270 -8.85 6.10 -16.89
C GLY A 270 -9.94 6.54 -15.92
N GLY A 271 -9.78 7.71 -15.31
CA GLY A 271 -10.70 8.20 -14.28
C GLY A 271 -12.11 8.36 -14.82
N ASP A 272 -13.05 7.58 -14.27
CA ASP A 272 -14.48 7.90 -14.15
C ASP A 272 -15.14 7.08 -13.01
N PHE A 273 -14.71 5.84 -12.76
CA PHE A 273 -15.33 4.99 -11.71
C PHE A 273 -15.08 5.47 -10.26
N TYR A 274 -13.99 6.20 -10.03
CA TYR A 274 -13.56 6.63 -8.69
C TYR A 274 -13.40 8.15 -8.54
N SER A 275 -13.57 8.91 -9.63
CA SER A 275 -13.57 10.37 -9.63
C SER A 275 -14.98 10.96 -9.47
N ASP A 276 -16.03 10.17 -9.71
CA ASP A 276 -17.37 10.56 -9.34
C ASP A 276 -17.58 10.29 -7.84
N GLU A 277 -17.61 11.35 -7.05
CA GLU A 277 -17.96 11.32 -5.62
C GLU A 277 -19.38 10.73 -5.40
N ASN A 278 -20.17 10.61 -6.47
CA ASN A 278 -21.49 9.99 -6.54
C ASN A 278 -21.53 8.67 -7.31
N ALA A 279 -20.40 8.13 -7.80
CA ALA A 279 -20.37 6.74 -8.24
C ALA A 279 -20.85 5.89 -7.07
N PRO A 280 -21.83 4.99 -7.25
CA PRO A 280 -22.55 4.36 -6.15
C PRO A 280 -21.57 3.72 -5.14
N LEU A 281 -21.30 4.46 -4.07
CA LEU A 281 -20.50 4.06 -2.92
C LEU A 281 -21.25 3.01 -2.06
N ASP A 282 -22.49 2.70 -2.44
CA ASP A 282 -23.36 1.62 -1.99
C ASP A 282 -23.08 0.27 -2.68
N ALA A 283 -22.09 0.22 -3.58
CA ALA A 283 -21.51 -1.02 -4.11
C ALA A 283 -20.45 -1.68 -3.19
N PHE A 284 -20.18 -1.12 -2.01
CA PHE A 284 -19.32 -1.71 -0.96
C PHE A 284 -20.14 -2.37 0.15
#